data_AF-A0A0C3AJB0-F1
#
_entry.id   AF-A0A0C3AJB0-F1
#
_cell.length_a   1.000
_cell.length_b   1.000
_cell.length_c   1.000
_cell.angle_alpha   90.00
_cell.angle_beta   90.00
_cell.angle_gamma   90.00
#
_symmetry.space_group_name_H-M   'P 1'
#
loop_
_entity.id
_entity.type
_entity.pdbx_description
1 polymer ?
#
loop_
_entity_poly.entity_id
_entity_poly.type
_entity_poly.pdbx_seq_one_letter_code
_entity_poly.pdbx_strand_id
1 'polypeptide(L)' 'MTVAQQAVSPPLKRLAFHSTTTCSTEAAAYGKCILATYMDVRKNSCQQEFESFGRCLRQAVGHKNCITSHVF' A
#
# COMPACT_ATOMS: atom_id res chain seq x y z
N MET A 1 -0.58 0.45 20.80
CA MET A 1 -0.40 0.28 19.34
C MET A 1 -1.57 0.99 18.67
N THR A 2 -1.40 2.24 18.25
CA THR A 2 -2.48 2.97 17.56
C THR A 2 -1.83 3.86 16.50
N VAL A 3 -1.85 3.39 15.25
CA VAL A 3 -1.55 4.27 14.10
C VAL A 3 -2.72 5.25 13.99
N ALA A 4 -2.43 6.54 13.92
CA ALA A 4 -3.42 7.60 13.81
C ALA A 4 -4.38 7.34 12.65
N GLN A 5 -5.62 6.95 12.95
CA GLN A 5 -6.72 6.98 12.01
C GLN A 5 -7.13 8.43 11.81
N GLN A 6 -6.48 9.08 10.84
CA GLN A 6 -6.88 10.39 10.34
C GLN A 6 -8.30 10.30 9.77
N ALA A 7 -9.14 11.29 10.10
CA ALA A 7 -10.57 11.36 9.79
C ALA A 7 -10.89 10.80 8.38
N VAL A 8 -11.59 9.66 8.37
CA VAL A 8 -11.76 8.79 7.20
C VAL A 8 -12.64 9.48 6.16
N SER A 9 -12.00 10.06 5.16
CA SER A 9 -12.64 10.21 3.86
C SER A 9 -12.74 8.81 3.20
N PRO A 10 -13.88 8.46 2.57
CA PRO A 10 -14.09 7.16 1.91
C PRO A 10 -12.94 6.67 1.01
N PRO A 11 -12.20 7.54 0.28
CA PRO A 11 -11.03 7.11 -0.51
C PRO A 11 -9.85 6.60 0.33
N LEU A 12 -9.59 7.16 1.52
CA LEU A 12 -8.48 6.73 2.37
C LEU A 12 -8.70 5.31 2.94
N LYS A 13 -9.96 4.98 3.26
CA LYS A 13 -10.32 3.62 3.70
C LYS A 13 -10.12 2.58 2.60
N ARG A 14 -10.44 2.93 1.35
CA ARG A 14 -10.19 2.05 0.19
C ARG A 14 -8.70 1.85 -0.06
N LEU A 15 -7.91 2.92 0.02
CA LEU A 15 -6.45 2.83 -0.09
C LEU A 15 -5.87 1.88 0.96
N ALA A 16 -6.27 2.05 2.22
CA ALA A 16 -5.80 1.21 3.33
C ALA A 16 -6.15 -0.26 3.12
N PHE A 17 -7.37 -0.55 2.66
CA PHE A 17 -7.80 -1.92 2.36
C PHE A 17 -6.96 -2.53 1.23
N HIS A 18 -6.88 -1.88 0.06
CA HIS A 18 -6.12 -2.43 -1.07
C HIS A 18 -4.61 -2.53 -0.79
N SER A 19 -4.08 -1.66 0.07
CA SER A 19 -2.69 -1.75 0.53
C SER A 19 -2.39 -3.02 1.33
N THR A 20 -3.36 -3.54 2.09
CA THR A 20 -3.15 -4.70 2.96
C THR A 20 -3.75 -5.99 2.42
N THR A 21 -4.71 -5.90 1.50
CA THR A 21 -5.38 -7.08 0.91
C THR A 21 -4.88 -7.37 -0.50
N THR A 22 -5.05 -6.43 -1.44
CA THR A 22 -4.77 -6.66 -2.86
C THR A 22 -3.28 -6.58 -3.18
N CYS A 23 -2.57 -5.62 -2.58
CA CYS A 23 -1.16 -5.36 -2.83
C CYS A 23 -0.28 -5.82 -1.64
N SER A 24 -0.78 -6.77 -0.84
CA SER A 24 -0.14 -7.21 0.40
C SER A 24 1.24 -7.82 0.17
N THR A 25 1.40 -8.56 -0.93
CA THR A 25 2.65 -9.23 -1.30
C THR A 25 3.74 -8.22 -1.65
N GLU A 26 3.41 -7.21 -2.44
CA GLU A 26 4.30 -6.12 -2.83
C GLU A 26 4.61 -5.22 -1.63
N ALA A 27 3.63 -4.96 -0.76
CA ALA A 27 3.82 -4.23 0.49
C ALA A 27 4.82 -4.94 1.41
N ALA A 28 4.70 -6.26 1.56
CA ALA A 28 5.61 -7.07 2.37
C ALA A 28 7.03 -7.11 1.77
N ALA A 29 7.15 -7.22 0.44
CA ALA A 29 8.45 -7.17 -0.23
C ALA A 29 9.15 -5.81 -0.06
N TYR A 30 8.41 -4.72 -0.27
CA TYR A 30 8.89 -3.36 -0.01
C TYR A 30 9.32 -3.17 1.45
N GLY A 31 8.48 -3.61 2.39
CA GLY A 31 8.78 -3.55 3.82
C GLY A 31 10.04 -4.33 4.21
N LYS A 32 10.25 -5.54 3.64
CA LYS A 32 11.46 -6.33 3.86
C LYS A 32 12.71 -5.61 3.37
N CYS A 33 12.65 -5.01 2.19
CA CYS A 33 13.78 -4.27 1.64
C CYS A 33 14.11 -3.04 2.51
N ILE A 34 13.11 -2.24 2.88
CA ILE A 34 13.29 -1.08 3.77
C ILE A 34 13.83 -1.51 5.14
N LEU A 35 13.38 -2.62 5.70
CA LEU A 35 13.90 -3.14 6.97
C LEU A 35 15.37 -3.56 6.87
N ALA A 36 15.78 -4.15 5.74
CA ALA A 36 17.16 -4.58 5.52
C ALA A 36 18.11 -3.38 5.36
N THR A 37 17.65 -2.28 4.77
CA THR A 37 18.44 -1.06 4.56
C THR A 37 17.93 0.13 5.36
N TYR A 38 17.26 -0.09 6.50
CA TYR A 38 16.60 0.99 7.27
C TYR A 38 17.56 2.10 7.71
N MET A 39 18.85 1.77 7.87
CA MET A 39 19.92 2.72 8.21
C MET A 39 20.47 3.51 7.01
N ASP A 40 20.32 3.00 5.78
CA ASP A 40 20.78 3.63 4.53
C ASP A 40 19.62 3.72 3.52
N VAL A 41 18.43 4.12 3.98
CA VAL A 41 17.28 4.33 3.07
C VAL A 41 17.57 5.55 2.19
N ARG A 42 18.23 5.30 1.07
CA ARG A 42 18.51 6.30 0.04
C ARG A 42 17.41 6.26 -1.01
N LYS A 43 17.15 7.40 -1.66
CA LYS A 43 16.29 7.45 -2.85
C LYS A 43 16.82 6.41 -3.87
N ASN A 44 15.97 5.47 -4.28
CA ASN A 44 16.24 4.29 -5.13
C ASN A 44 16.59 2.97 -4.40
N SER A 45 16.82 3.00 -3.09
CA SER A 45 16.89 1.78 -2.27
C SER A 45 15.48 1.22 -2.23
N CYS A 46 15.26 0.03 -2.81
CA CYS A 46 13.95 -0.58 -3.02
C CYS A 46 13.08 0.05 -4.13
N GLN A 47 13.69 0.64 -5.17
CA GLN A 47 12.96 1.25 -6.28
C GLN A 47 12.00 0.29 -6.99
N GLN A 48 12.45 -0.91 -7.33
CA GLN A 48 11.62 -1.92 -8.02
C GLN A 48 10.38 -2.26 -7.19
N GLU A 49 10.56 -2.45 -5.89
CA GLU A 49 9.50 -2.88 -4.98
C GLU A 49 8.51 -1.74 -4.77
N PHE A 50 9.01 -0.51 -4.67
CA PHE A 50 8.20 0.70 -4.60
C PHE A 50 7.40 0.94 -5.89
N GLU A 51 8.00 0.73 -7.06
CA GLU A 51 7.32 0.87 -8.34
C GLU A 51 6.25 -0.20 -8.53
N SER A 52 6.53 -1.45 -8.16
CA SER A 52 5.57 -2.55 -8.22
C SER A 52 4.40 -2.32 -7.26
N PHE A 53 4.68 -1.99 -6.00
CA PHE A 53 3.67 -1.68 -5.00
C PHE A 53 2.83 -0.46 -5.41
N GLY A 54 3.48 0.61 -5.86
CA GLY A 54 2.81 1.82 -6.33
C GLY A 54 1.96 1.58 -7.58
N ARG A 55 2.39 0.69 -8.49
CA ARG A 55 1.59 0.27 -9.66
C ARG A 55 0.33 -0.46 -9.22
N CYS A 56 0.45 -1.43 -8.31
CA CYS A 56 -0.70 -2.16 -7.78
C CYS A 56 -1.69 -1.22 -7.06
N LEU A 57 -1.18 -0.34 -6.20
CA LEU A 57 -2.01 0.63 -5.49
C LEU A 57 -2.74 1.56 -6.46
N ARG A 58 -2.03 2.15 -7.43
CA ARG A 58 -2.63 3.07 -8.42
C ARG A 58 -3.70 2.39 -9.27
N GLN A 59 -3.53 1.11 -9.61
CA GLN A 59 -4.57 0.34 -10.30
C GLN A 59 -5.78 0.11 -9.38
N ALA A 60 -5.55 -0.25 -8.12
CA ALA A 60 -6.60 -0.52 -7.16
C ALA A 60 -7.40 0.74 -6.75
N VAL A 61 -6.75 1.91 -6.66
CA VAL A 61 -7.42 3.18 -6.32
C VAL A 61 -7.89 3.99 -7.53
N GLY A 62 -7.28 3.79 -8.70
CA GLY A 62 -7.53 4.54 -9.94
C GLY A 62 -8.86 4.22 -10.62
N HIS A 63 -9.51 3.11 -10.24
CA HIS A 63 -10.85 2.78 -10.72
C HIS A 63 -11.91 3.51 -9.86
N LYS A 64 -12.40 4.64 -10.38
CA LYS A 64 -13.56 5.36 -9.84
C LYS A 64 -14.81 4.51 -10.06
N ASN A 65 -15.47 4.13 -8.96
CA ASN A 65 -16.75 3.40 -8.88
C ASN A 65 -16.72 2.00 -9.51
N CYS A 66 -17.30 0.95 -8.94
CA CYS A 66 -18.55 0.88 -8.20
C CYS A 66 -18.64 -0.55 -7.63
N ILE A 67 -19.13 -0.64 -6.39
CA ILE A 67 -20.01 -1.72 -5.93
C ILE A 67 -19.37 -3.12 -5.76
N THR A 68 -19.54 -3.68 -4.57
CA THR A 68 -19.49 -5.13 -4.23
C THR A 68 -18.14 -5.82 -4.42
N SER A 69 -17.68 -6.78 -3.63
CA SER A 69 -18.03 -7.47 -2.39
C SER A 69 -16.71 -8.17 -2.07
N HIS A 70 -16.19 -8.22 -0.86
CA HIS A 70 -16.67 -9.09 0.19
C HIS A 70 -15.84 -8.73 1.41
N VAL A 71 -16.53 -8.27 2.45
CA VAL A 71 -16.08 -8.53 3.82
C VAL A 71 -16.09 -10.04 3.98
N PHE A 72 -14.92 -10.59 4.25
CA PHE A 72 -14.77 -11.65 5.22
C PHE A 72 -13.58 -11.28 6.11
#